data_AF-A0A919Q0F0-F1
#
_entry.id   AF-A0A919Q0F0-F1
#
_cell.length_a   1.000
_cell.length_b   1.000
_cell.length_c   1.000
_cell.angle_alpha   90.00
_cell.angle_beta   90.00
_cell.angle_gamma   90.00
#
_symmetry.space_group_name_H-M   'P 1'
#
loop_
_entity.id
_entity.type
_entity.pdbx_description
1 polymer ?
#
loop_
_entity_poly.entity_id
_entity_poly.type
_entity_poly.pdbx_seq_one_letter_code
_entity_poly.pdbx_strand_id
1 'polypeptide(L)'
;MTIPDGYRLVSPARDRAQDLLHVAGFAFAFTVPAKDAQFIDRIIPFDRARAVEVTDSARGPAGSLAAVHASFPFTTCVPGGRTVPTAGLTWVAVHQGHRRRGLLRAMMTDHFSRSLARGEVISTLYAAETPIYQRFGYGLAAPALRMELSRGAQLRDVPGSDALTVTLDSADAERDAEVVRTVQSRMTRPGTTTTLTDEYVADLFLDLEHEREGAEELRILTIRDGDAPVAYALFQRKESWNDAGADGKVRVRCWAALDAAASHRLWSVLVDFDLMSATQADKFAHDDPLVHLLKEPRGAKMGSYDNLWLRILDVKGALEGRGWSTDCDVTVAVEDSVLPDNAGTWRIRAVDGAATVDRSDDDPEVTVGIQDLGATYLGGPTLAALAAAGLVTEHRVGAVQALSRALSSDVKPVANLNF
;
A
#
# COMPACT_ATOMS: atom_id res chain seq x y z
N MET A 1 17.43 20.38 3.64
CA MET A 1 18.65 19.88 2.95
C MET A 1 18.64 20.38 1.52
N THR A 2 19.79 20.74 0.95
CA THR A 2 19.90 21.36 -0.38
C THR A 2 20.04 20.32 -1.50
N ILE A 3 19.45 20.63 -2.66
CA ILE A 3 19.68 19.91 -3.91
C ILE A 3 21.17 20.01 -4.31
N PRO A 4 21.83 18.95 -4.82
CA PRO A 4 23.23 19.00 -5.23
C PRO A 4 23.47 19.97 -6.40
N ASP A 5 24.68 20.52 -6.50
CA ASP A 5 25.07 21.43 -7.58
C ASP A 5 24.88 20.81 -8.97
N GLY A 6 24.42 21.63 -9.91
CA GLY A 6 24.10 21.21 -11.28
C GLY A 6 22.73 20.58 -11.45
N TYR A 7 21.88 20.65 -10.42
CA TYR A 7 20.50 20.16 -10.44
C TYR A 7 19.52 21.17 -9.83
N ARG A 8 18.25 21.07 -10.21
CA ARG A 8 17.14 21.80 -9.56
C ARG A 8 15.91 20.91 -9.38
N LEU A 9 15.16 21.14 -8.32
CA LEU A 9 13.85 20.51 -8.13
C LEU A 9 12.79 21.27 -8.92
N VAL A 10 11.91 20.55 -9.62
CA VAL A 10 10.82 21.11 -10.42
C VAL A 10 9.51 20.35 -10.17
N SER A 11 8.39 20.99 -10.50
CA SER A 11 7.08 20.34 -10.66
C SER A 11 6.84 20.19 -12.16
N PRO A 12 7.03 18.99 -12.74
CA PRO A 12 6.83 18.79 -14.17
C PRO A 12 5.35 18.99 -14.55
N ALA A 13 5.10 19.62 -15.69
CA ALA A 13 3.78 19.69 -16.28
C ALA A 13 3.45 18.40 -17.07
N ARG A 14 2.18 18.23 -17.45
CA ARG A 14 1.69 17.02 -18.15
C ARG A 14 2.42 16.76 -19.47
N ASP A 15 2.83 17.81 -20.19
CA ASP A 15 3.61 17.71 -21.43
C ASP A 15 5.01 17.07 -21.24
N ARG A 16 5.50 16.96 -19.99
CA ARG A 16 6.74 16.27 -19.61
C ARG A 16 6.54 14.77 -19.31
N ALA A 17 5.36 14.19 -19.51
CA ALA A 17 5.06 12.78 -19.18
C ALA A 17 6.10 11.79 -19.74
N GLN A 18 6.52 11.99 -21.00
CA GLN A 18 7.53 11.14 -21.64
C GLN A 18 8.90 11.21 -20.95
N ASP A 19 9.28 12.37 -20.43
CA ASP A 19 10.55 12.52 -19.71
C ASP A 19 10.50 11.80 -18.35
N LEU A 20 9.36 11.83 -17.66
CA LEU A 20 9.13 11.04 -16.45
C LEU A 20 9.27 9.54 -16.72
N LEU A 21 8.60 9.05 -17.76
CA LEU A 21 8.69 7.66 -18.20
C LEU A 21 10.10 7.27 -18.62
N HIS A 22 10.82 8.15 -19.29
CA HIS A 22 12.19 7.87 -19.68
C HIS A 22 13.05 7.57 -18.46
N VAL A 23 12.94 8.40 -17.41
CA VAL A 23 13.64 8.16 -16.14
C VAL A 23 13.16 6.88 -15.46
N ALA A 24 11.84 6.65 -15.40
CA ALA A 24 11.26 5.46 -14.77
C ALA A 24 11.64 4.16 -15.50
N GLY A 25 11.59 4.14 -16.83
CA GLY A 25 11.95 2.99 -17.66
C GLY A 25 13.40 2.57 -17.47
N PHE A 26 14.33 3.53 -17.29
CA PHE A 26 15.72 3.22 -16.91
C PHE A 26 15.88 2.68 -15.49
N ALA A 27 14.96 3.00 -14.58
CA ALA A 27 15.00 2.52 -13.20
C ALA A 27 14.37 1.13 -13.05
N PHE A 28 13.28 0.85 -13.77
CA PHE A 28 12.46 -0.35 -13.63
C PHE A 28 12.54 -1.31 -14.83
N ALA A 29 13.38 -1.01 -15.82
CA ALA A 29 13.63 -1.83 -17.00
C ALA A 29 12.37 -2.13 -17.85
N PHE A 30 11.50 -1.13 -18.01
CA PHE A 30 10.38 -1.19 -18.95
C PHE A 30 10.47 -0.08 -20.00
N THR A 31 9.69 -0.22 -21.07
CA THR A 31 9.52 0.81 -22.10
C THR A 31 8.05 0.85 -22.44
N VAL A 32 7.44 2.03 -22.33
CA VAL A 32 6.05 2.21 -22.77
C VAL A 32 6.06 2.44 -24.28
N PRO A 33 5.43 1.57 -25.09
CA PRO A 33 5.30 1.80 -26.52
C PRO A 33 4.59 3.13 -26.79
N ALA A 34 4.98 3.85 -27.84
CA ALA A 34 4.38 5.15 -28.18
C ALA A 34 2.85 5.09 -28.33
N LYS A 35 2.30 3.94 -28.77
CA LYS A 35 0.85 3.68 -28.86
C LYS A 35 0.13 3.70 -27.51
N ASP A 36 0.83 3.37 -26.43
CA ASP A 36 0.29 3.21 -25.08
C ASP A 36 0.60 4.44 -24.19
N ALA A 37 1.44 5.36 -24.68
CA ALA A 37 2.04 6.40 -23.87
C ALA A 37 1.08 7.51 -23.43
N GLN A 38 -0.07 7.67 -24.11
CA GLN A 38 -1.10 8.66 -23.75
C GLN A 38 -1.82 8.31 -22.44
N PHE A 39 -1.85 7.04 -22.05
CA PHE A 39 -2.53 6.62 -20.82
C PHE A 39 -1.87 7.21 -19.57
N ILE A 40 -0.57 7.50 -19.62
CA ILE A 40 0.20 8.06 -18.50
C ILE A 40 -0.30 9.42 -18.05
N ASP A 41 -0.80 10.23 -18.97
CA ASP A 41 -1.42 11.51 -18.66
C ASP A 41 -2.64 11.36 -17.75
N ARG A 42 -3.23 10.16 -17.70
CA ARG A 42 -4.39 9.84 -16.88
C ARG A 42 -4.05 9.20 -15.55
N ILE A 43 -2.85 8.65 -15.36
CA ILE A 43 -2.50 7.91 -14.13
C ILE A 43 -1.45 8.57 -13.26
N ILE A 44 -0.66 9.49 -13.79
CA ILE A 44 0.27 10.24 -12.97
C ILE A 44 -0.46 11.42 -12.31
N PRO A 45 -0.45 11.53 -10.96
CA PRO A 45 -0.97 12.70 -10.26
C PRO A 45 0.03 13.87 -10.42
N PHE A 46 -0.06 14.59 -11.54
CA PHE A 46 0.90 15.65 -11.91
C PHE A 46 0.92 16.84 -10.94
N ASP A 47 -0.17 17.09 -10.21
CA ASP A 47 -0.24 18.07 -9.12
C ASP A 47 0.72 17.73 -7.96
N ARG A 48 1.08 16.45 -7.85
CA ARG A 48 1.95 15.86 -6.83
C ARG A 48 3.21 15.21 -7.40
N ALA A 49 3.41 15.29 -8.72
CA ALA A 49 4.64 14.86 -9.37
C ALA A 49 5.76 15.87 -9.11
N ARG A 50 6.96 15.35 -8.84
CA ARG A 50 8.19 16.12 -8.67
C ARG A 50 9.30 15.48 -9.48
N ALA A 51 10.21 16.31 -9.94
CA ALA A 51 11.39 15.86 -10.66
C ALA A 51 12.63 16.65 -10.25
N VAL A 52 13.79 16.07 -10.53
CA VAL A 52 15.08 16.74 -10.50
C VAL A 52 15.54 16.94 -11.93
N GLU A 53 15.73 18.19 -12.32
CA GLU A 53 16.19 18.58 -13.65
C GLU A 53 17.69 18.91 -13.64
N VAL A 54 18.40 18.54 -14.70
CA VAL A 54 19.81 18.87 -14.92
C VAL A 54 19.95 20.33 -15.33
N THR A 55 20.77 21.10 -14.62
CA THR A 55 21.08 22.50 -14.95
C THR A 55 22.51 22.70 -15.46
N ASP A 56 23.42 21.79 -15.14
CA ASP A 56 24.82 21.81 -15.57
C ASP A 56 25.04 20.84 -16.73
N SER A 57 25.51 21.35 -17.88
CA SER A 57 25.77 20.56 -19.07
C SER A 57 26.89 19.53 -18.88
N ALA A 58 27.77 19.70 -17.89
CA ALA A 58 28.76 18.69 -17.50
C ALA A 58 28.11 17.44 -16.87
N ARG A 59 26.84 17.53 -16.45
CA ARG A 59 26.09 16.42 -15.82
C ARG A 59 25.16 15.71 -16.79
N GLY A 60 24.92 16.26 -17.98
CA GLY A 60 23.98 15.76 -18.99
C GLY A 60 23.29 16.91 -19.74
N PRO A 61 22.37 16.61 -20.68
CA PRO A 61 21.63 17.66 -21.39
C PRO A 61 20.85 18.55 -20.41
N ALA A 62 21.09 19.86 -20.45
CA ALA A 62 20.35 20.80 -19.59
C ALA A 62 18.84 20.72 -19.90
N GLY A 63 18.00 20.72 -18.86
CA GLY A 63 16.56 20.55 -18.99
C GLY A 63 16.07 19.09 -18.97
N SER A 64 16.98 18.11 -19.10
CA SER A 64 16.61 16.69 -18.95
C SER A 64 16.32 16.33 -17.50
N LEU A 65 15.42 15.37 -17.28
CA LEU A 65 15.09 14.87 -15.95
C LEU A 65 16.09 13.79 -15.52
N ALA A 66 16.62 13.91 -14.31
CA ALA A 66 17.57 12.99 -13.70
C ALA A 66 16.93 12.08 -12.64
N ALA A 67 15.83 12.51 -12.04
CA ALA A 67 15.08 11.75 -11.05
C ALA A 67 13.63 12.24 -11.00
N VAL A 68 12.70 11.37 -10.63
CA VAL A 68 11.27 11.65 -10.52
C VAL A 68 10.63 10.91 -9.36
N HIS A 69 9.50 11.44 -8.88
CA HIS A 69 8.51 10.70 -8.10
C HIS A 69 7.14 11.38 -8.24
N ALA A 70 6.08 10.68 -7.84
CA ALA A 70 4.76 11.26 -7.67
C ALA A 70 4.16 10.76 -6.35
N SER A 71 2.97 11.25 -6.00
CA SER A 71 2.21 10.65 -4.90
C SER A 71 0.72 10.75 -5.13
N PHE A 72 -0.02 9.69 -4.85
CA PHE A 72 -1.48 9.72 -4.88
C PHE A 72 -2.04 10.35 -3.60
N PRO A 73 -3.06 11.23 -3.70
CA PRO A 73 -3.89 11.60 -2.55
C PRO A 73 -4.86 10.48 -2.22
N PHE A 74 -4.86 10.03 -0.97
CA PHE A 74 -5.97 9.23 -0.45
C PHE A 74 -6.06 9.30 1.07
N THR A 75 -7.12 8.70 1.60
CA THR A 75 -7.22 8.38 3.02
C THR A 75 -6.93 6.89 3.23
N THR A 76 -6.24 6.58 4.32
CA THR A 76 -5.96 5.20 4.73
C THR A 76 -6.78 4.87 5.96
N CYS A 77 -7.48 3.75 5.95
CA CYS A 77 -8.11 3.20 7.15
C CYS A 77 -7.03 2.78 8.15
N VAL A 78 -7.20 3.16 9.41
CA VAL A 78 -6.29 2.86 10.52
C VAL A 78 -7.06 2.10 11.61
N PRO A 79 -6.36 1.49 12.60
CA PRO A 79 -7.03 0.77 13.69
C PRO A 79 -8.17 1.59 14.33
N GLY A 80 -9.25 0.91 14.72
CA GLY A 80 -10.47 1.54 15.24
C GLY A 80 -11.44 2.08 14.17
N GLY A 81 -11.27 1.70 12.90
CA GLY A 81 -12.18 2.08 11.80
C GLY A 81 -12.11 3.56 11.42
N ARG A 82 -11.08 4.28 11.90
CA ARG A 82 -10.83 5.68 11.55
C ARG A 82 -10.05 5.76 10.23
N THR A 83 -9.94 6.97 9.68
CA THR A 83 -9.11 7.23 8.50
C THR A 83 -8.18 8.42 8.74
N VAL A 84 -7.02 8.41 8.09
CA VAL A 84 -6.07 9.53 8.11
C VAL A 84 -5.67 9.94 6.70
N PRO A 85 -5.36 11.24 6.44
CA PRO A 85 -4.83 11.67 5.15
C PRO A 85 -3.44 11.10 4.90
N THR A 86 -3.23 10.54 3.71
CA THR A 86 -2.04 9.77 3.34
C THR A 86 -1.46 10.22 2.01
N ALA A 87 -0.13 10.32 1.96
CA ALA A 87 0.63 10.39 0.71
C ALA A 87 1.06 8.99 0.25
N GLY A 88 0.41 8.43 -0.77
CA GLY A 88 0.87 7.21 -1.44
C GLY A 88 2.03 7.50 -2.38
N LEU A 89 3.27 7.36 -1.89
CA LEU A 89 4.47 7.64 -2.69
C LEU A 89 4.63 6.59 -3.78
N THR A 90 4.81 7.05 -5.02
CA THR A 90 4.88 6.21 -6.21
C THR A 90 5.85 6.80 -7.25
N TRP A 91 6.11 6.06 -8.33
CA TRP A 91 6.93 6.49 -9.46
C TRP A 91 8.35 6.96 -9.08
N VAL A 92 8.89 6.48 -7.95
CA VAL A 92 10.21 6.89 -7.46
C VAL A 92 11.29 6.29 -8.36
N ALA A 93 11.97 7.15 -9.11
CA ALA A 93 13.04 6.73 -10.01
C ALA A 93 14.20 7.72 -9.99
N VAL A 94 15.42 7.20 -10.10
CA VAL A 94 16.62 7.98 -10.38
C VAL A 94 17.28 7.36 -11.60
N HIS A 95 17.51 8.16 -12.64
CA HIS A 95 18.17 7.70 -13.85
C HIS A 95 19.57 7.14 -13.49
N GLN A 96 19.93 5.99 -14.06
CA GLN A 96 21.14 5.26 -13.66
C GLN A 96 22.43 6.07 -13.82
N GLY A 97 22.49 6.98 -14.80
CA GLY A 97 23.62 7.91 -14.99
C GLY A 97 23.77 9.00 -13.90
N HIS A 98 22.75 9.19 -13.07
CA HIS A 98 22.68 10.25 -12.05
C HIS A 98 22.62 9.71 -10.61
N ARG A 99 22.68 8.38 -10.44
CA ARG A 99 22.62 7.73 -9.12
C ARG A 99 23.80 8.10 -8.23
N ARG A 100 23.62 7.89 -6.92
CA ARG A 100 24.65 8.13 -5.87
C ARG A 100 25.14 9.58 -5.76
N ARG A 101 24.37 10.55 -6.27
CA ARG A 101 24.65 12.00 -6.16
C ARG A 101 23.81 12.72 -5.10
N GLY A 102 22.96 12.01 -4.36
CA GLY A 102 22.07 12.59 -3.35
C GLY A 102 20.68 13.01 -3.86
N LEU A 103 20.37 12.79 -5.15
CA LEU A 103 19.11 13.23 -5.75
C LEU A 103 17.86 12.65 -5.06
N LEU A 104 17.86 11.33 -4.79
CA LEU A 104 16.75 10.70 -4.07
C LEU A 104 16.53 11.32 -2.68
N ARG A 105 17.61 11.64 -1.95
CA ARG A 105 17.49 12.25 -0.63
C ARG A 105 16.87 13.65 -0.70
N ALA A 106 17.25 14.44 -1.71
CA ALA A 106 16.64 15.74 -1.95
C ALA A 106 15.13 15.61 -2.30
N MET A 107 14.77 14.67 -3.16
CA MET A 107 13.37 14.38 -3.50
C MET A 107 12.55 13.93 -2.29
N MET A 108 13.05 12.99 -1.49
CA MET A 108 12.33 12.53 -0.29
C MET A 108 12.14 13.65 0.74
N THR A 109 13.13 14.54 0.89
CA THR A 109 13.00 15.71 1.78
C THR A 109 11.90 16.66 1.30
N ASP A 110 11.86 16.94 0.00
CA ASP A 110 10.81 17.77 -0.62
C ASP A 110 9.42 17.09 -0.52
N HIS A 111 9.35 15.78 -0.77
CA HIS A 111 8.14 14.98 -0.63
C HIS A 111 7.53 15.11 0.77
N PHE A 112 8.31 14.89 1.82
CA PHE A 112 7.81 14.97 3.19
C PHE A 112 7.36 16.39 3.56
N SER A 113 8.14 17.41 3.22
CA SER A 113 7.77 18.80 3.49
C SER A 113 6.44 19.18 2.81
N ARG A 114 6.24 18.78 1.55
CA ARG A 114 5.00 19.06 0.83
C ARG A 114 3.83 18.23 1.32
N SER A 115 4.08 17.02 1.80
CA SER A 115 3.03 16.16 2.36
C SER A 115 2.51 16.73 3.68
N LEU A 116 3.40 17.15 4.56
CA LEU A 116 3.05 17.87 5.79
C LEU A 116 2.28 19.17 5.50
N ALA A 117 2.70 19.94 4.49
CA ALA A 117 2.00 21.16 4.07
C ALA A 117 0.57 20.92 3.56
N ARG A 118 0.24 19.68 3.15
CA ARG A 118 -1.11 19.25 2.76
C ARG A 118 -1.90 18.59 3.90
N GLY A 119 -1.33 18.49 5.09
CA GLY A 119 -1.96 17.82 6.24
C GLY A 119 -1.90 16.28 6.18
N GLU A 120 -1.03 15.71 5.35
CA GLU A 120 -0.81 14.26 5.31
C GLU A 120 0.06 13.85 6.50
N VAL A 121 -0.52 13.07 7.42
CA VAL A 121 0.14 12.65 8.66
C VAL A 121 0.96 11.38 8.48
N ILE A 122 0.70 10.62 7.42
CA ILE A 122 1.47 9.44 7.03
C ILE A 122 1.77 9.45 5.52
N SER A 123 2.85 8.76 5.15
CA SER A 123 3.13 8.39 3.76
C SER A 123 3.32 6.88 3.66
N THR A 124 2.78 6.28 2.60
CA THR A 124 2.84 4.84 2.37
C THR A 124 3.45 4.53 1.00
N LEU A 125 4.04 3.35 0.85
CA LEU A 125 4.60 2.88 -0.43
C LEU A 125 4.70 1.35 -0.50
N TYR A 126 4.91 0.87 -1.73
CA TYR A 126 5.42 -0.47 -2.03
C TYR A 126 6.92 -0.38 -2.35
N ALA A 127 7.76 -1.13 -1.62
CA ALA A 127 9.21 -0.97 -1.71
C ALA A 127 9.79 -1.79 -2.88
N ALA A 128 10.36 -1.11 -3.88
CA ALA A 128 11.16 -1.79 -4.91
C ALA A 128 12.44 -2.44 -4.32
N GLU A 129 13.10 -1.73 -3.41
CA GLU A 129 14.22 -2.24 -2.60
C GLU A 129 14.05 -1.73 -1.16
N THR A 130 13.84 -2.63 -0.22
CA THR A 130 13.54 -2.29 1.18
C THR A 130 14.60 -1.41 1.86
N PRO A 131 15.93 -1.60 1.66
CA PRO A 131 16.95 -0.78 2.34
C PRO A 131 17.01 0.67 1.84
N ILE A 132 16.35 0.97 0.72
CA ILE A 132 16.24 2.35 0.23
C ILE A 132 15.32 3.15 1.14
N TYR A 133 14.14 2.61 1.47
CA TYR A 133 13.10 3.36 2.16
C TYR A 133 13.22 3.30 3.69
N GLN A 134 13.82 2.24 4.23
CA GLN A 134 14.17 2.14 5.66
C GLN A 134 15.00 3.34 6.14
N ARG A 135 16.00 3.78 5.36
CA ARG A 135 16.82 4.95 5.74
C ARG A 135 16.06 6.28 5.78
N PHE A 136 14.85 6.31 5.19
CA PHE A 136 13.94 7.46 5.22
C PHE A 136 12.84 7.31 6.29
N GLY A 137 12.91 6.28 7.13
CA GLY A 137 12.00 6.04 8.25
C GLY A 137 10.73 5.28 7.87
N TYR A 138 10.68 4.61 6.71
CA TYR A 138 9.56 3.72 6.37
C TYR A 138 9.73 2.36 7.05
N GLY A 139 8.74 1.94 7.84
CA GLY A 139 8.66 0.61 8.43
C GLY A 139 7.65 -0.29 7.72
N LEU A 140 7.89 -1.60 7.72
CA LEU A 140 6.96 -2.59 7.16
C LEU A 140 5.73 -2.71 8.07
N ALA A 141 4.64 -2.02 7.70
CA ALA A 141 3.46 -1.87 8.54
C ALA A 141 2.41 -2.96 8.31
N ALA A 142 2.35 -3.52 7.10
CA ALA A 142 1.41 -4.57 6.75
C ALA A 142 2.11 -5.66 5.94
N PRO A 143 2.76 -6.66 6.55
CA PRO A 143 3.10 -7.89 5.85
C PRO A 143 1.81 -8.63 5.43
N ALA A 144 1.83 -9.25 4.25
CA ALA A 144 0.65 -9.90 3.70
C ALA A 144 0.96 -11.34 3.25
N LEU A 145 -0.11 -12.09 2.96
CA LEU A 145 -0.04 -13.39 2.33
C LEU A 145 -0.37 -13.29 0.85
N ARG A 146 0.27 -14.17 0.07
CA ARG A 146 -0.12 -14.55 -1.28
C ARG A 146 -0.52 -16.02 -1.29
N MET A 147 -1.51 -16.37 -2.09
CA MET A 147 -2.06 -17.71 -2.17
C MET A 147 -2.18 -18.18 -3.62
N GLU A 148 -1.82 -19.43 -3.86
CA GLU A 148 -2.27 -20.18 -5.03
C GLU A 148 -3.26 -21.27 -4.56
N LEU A 149 -4.49 -21.18 -5.04
CA LEU A 149 -5.59 -22.06 -4.72
C LEU A 149 -5.84 -22.99 -5.90
N SER A 150 -5.87 -24.30 -5.68
CA SER A 150 -6.24 -25.26 -6.73
C SER A 150 -7.68 -25.01 -7.20
N ARG A 151 -7.97 -25.34 -8.47
CA ARG A 151 -9.35 -25.31 -8.96
C ARG A 151 -10.26 -26.17 -8.07
N GLY A 152 -11.43 -25.65 -7.73
CA GLY A 152 -12.40 -26.31 -6.86
C GLY A 152 -11.99 -26.37 -5.40
N ALA A 153 -11.05 -25.51 -4.95
CA ALA A 153 -10.69 -25.39 -3.55
C ALA A 153 -11.96 -25.20 -2.69
N GLN A 154 -12.18 -26.14 -1.76
CA GLN A 154 -13.43 -26.18 -1.00
C GLN A 154 -13.38 -25.19 0.17
N LEU A 155 -14.43 -24.39 0.27
CA LEU A 155 -14.64 -23.44 1.37
C LEU A 155 -15.69 -23.98 2.34
N ARG A 156 -15.59 -23.55 3.60
CA ARG A 156 -16.61 -23.73 4.64
C ARG A 156 -17.79 -22.83 4.30
N ASP A 157 -18.97 -23.39 4.45
CA ASP A 157 -20.22 -22.74 4.06
C ASP A 157 -20.43 -21.48 4.93
N VAL A 158 -20.81 -20.38 4.29
CA VAL A 158 -21.16 -19.12 4.96
C VAL A 158 -22.62 -18.78 4.65
N PRO A 159 -23.49 -18.63 5.68
CA PRO A 159 -24.87 -18.26 5.47
C PRO A 159 -25.01 -16.96 4.66
N GLY A 160 -25.95 -16.95 3.71
CA GLY A 160 -26.23 -15.79 2.87
C GLY A 160 -25.38 -15.69 1.59
N SER A 161 -24.26 -16.42 1.46
CA SER A 161 -23.41 -16.35 0.27
C SER A 161 -24.13 -16.68 -1.03
N ASP A 162 -25.03 -17.66 -1.03
CA ASP A 162 -25.75 -18.08 -2.24
C ASP A 162 -26.89 -17.12 -2.64
N ALA A 163 -27.30 -16.22 -1.73
CA ALA A 163 -28.26 -15.16 -2.05
C ALA A 163 -27.61 -14.00 -2.83
N LEU A 164 -26.27 -13.90 -2.80
CA LEU A 164 -25.54 -12.85 -3.48
C LEU A 164 -25.45 -13.11 -4.98
N THR A 165 -25.70 -12.07 -5.76
CA THR A 165 -25.66 -12.14 -7.23
C THR A 165 -24.22 -11.97 -7.73
N VAL A 166 -23.92 -12.64 -8.85
CA VAL A 166 -22.60 -12.67 -9.46
C VAL A 166 -22.69 -12.08 -10.86
N THR A 167 -21.80 -11.16 -11.19
CA THR A 167 -21.63 -10.64 -12.55
C THR A 167 -20.18 -10.78 -12.97
N LEU A 168 -19.96 -11.26 -14.19
CA LEU A 168 -18.65 -11.42 -14.80
C LEU A 168 -18.65 -10.77 -16.18
N ASP A 169 -17.70 -9.87 -16.45
CA ASP A 169 -17.59 -9.17 -17.72
C ASP A 169 -16.14 -8.72 -18.01
N SER A 170 -15.89 -8.19 -19.20
CA SER A 170 -14.71 -7.37 -19.48
C SER A 170 -14.71 -6.14 -18.57
N ALA A 171 -13.55 -5.82 -17.98
CA ALA A 171 -13.43 -4.65 -17.13
C ALA A 171 -13.48 -3.37 -17.98
N ASP A 172 -14.29 -2.40 -17.55
CA ASP A 172 -14.39 -1.09 -18.17
C ASP A 172 -14.32 -0.01 -17.09
N ALA A 173 -13.32 0.87 -17.17
CA ALA A 173 -13.07 1.86 -16.12
C ALA A 173 -14.24 2.85 -15.97
N GLU A 174 -14.91 3.25 -17.05
CA GLU A 174 -16.01 4.23 -17.00
C GLU A 174 -17.24 3.65 -16.30
N ARG A 175 -17.53 2.36 -16.56
CA ARG A 175 -18.66 1.64 -15.97
C ARG A 175 -18.37 1.13 -14.56
N ASP A 176 -17.18 0.60 -14.32
CA ASP A 176 -16.88 -0.23 -13.15
C ASP A 176 -16.12 0.52 -12.04
N ALA A 177 -15.61 1.73 -12.31
CA ALA A 177 -14.96 2.58 -11.31
C ALA A 177 -15.80 2.73 -10.04
N GLU A 178 -17.11 2.94 -10.20
CA GLU A 178 -18.00 3.18 -9.06
C GLU A 178 -18.19 1.94 -8.18
N VAL A 179 -18.11 0.73 -8.75
CA VAL A 179 -18.10 -0.52 -7.98
C VAL A 179 -16.89 -0.55 -7.04
N VAL A 180 -15.70 -0.24 -7.57
CA VAL A 180 -14.45 -0.20 -6.81
C VAL A 180 -14.51 0.87 -5.73
N ARG A 181 -14.92 2.10 -6.08
CA ARG A 181 -15.05 3.23 -5.15
C ARG A 181 -16.04 2.92 -4.02
N THR A 182 -17.23 2.42 -4.36
CA THR A 182 -18.28 2.10 -3.38
C THR A 182 -17.79 1.03 -2.39
N VAL A 183 -17.21 -0.08 -2.88
CA VAL A 183 -16.71 -1.13 -1.99
C VAL A 183 -15.57 -0.61 -1.12
N GLN A 184 -14.57 0.08 -1.69
CA GLN A 184 -13.42 0.58 -0.93
C GLN A 184 -13.81 1.58 0.16
N SER A 185 -14.75 2.49 -0.11
CA SER A 185 -15.21 3.49 0.85
C SER A 185 -15.86 2.90 2.11
N ARG A 186 -16.32 1.65 2.04
CA ARG A 186 -17.00 0.93 3.13
C ARG A 186 -16.08 -0.02 3.89
N MET A 187 -14.84 -0.20 3.44
CA MET A 187 -13.88 -1.08 4.11
C MET A 187 -13.32 -0.44 5.38
N THR A 188 -13.12 -1.26 6.40
CA THR A 188 -12.67 -0.84 7.73
C THR A 188 -11.36 -1.51 8.17
N ARG A 189 -10.73 -2.30 7.29
CA ARG A 189 -9.48 -2.98 7.60
C ARG A 189 -8.31 -1.98 7.59
N PRO A 190 -7.46 -1.97 8.63
CA PRO A 190 -6.28 -1.10 8.64
C PRO A 190 -5.39 -1.33 7.41
N GLY A 191 -4.91 -0.24 6.80
CA GLY A 191 -4.12 -0.27 5.57
C GLY A 191 -4.93 -0.13 4.28
N THR A 192 -6.26 -0.24 4.32
CA THR A 192 -7.10 -0.04 3.14
C THR A 192 -7.11 1.42 2.69
N THR A 193 -6.99 1.65 1.39
CA THR A 193 -7.19 2.94 0.74
C THR A 193 -8.69 3.19 0.54
N THR A 194 -9.26 4.19 1.22
CA THR A 194 -10.73 4.41 1.27
C THR A 194 -11.23 5.52 0.34
N THR A 195 -10.34 6.41 -0.13
CA THR A 195 -10.68 7.46 -1.10
C THR A 195 -9.76 7.33 -2.31
N LEU A 196 -10.32 7.15 -3.50
CA LEU A 196 -9.55 7.00 -4.73
C LEU A 196 -9.73 8.25 -5.59
N THR A 197 -8.69 8.73 -6.27
CA THR A 197 -8.86 9.75 -7.32
C THR A 197 -9.20 9.12 -8.67
N ASP A 198 -9.45 9.93 -9.69
CA ASP A 198 -9.61 9.43 -11.05
C ASP A 198 -8.32 8.85 -11.59
N GLU A 199 -7.17 9.45 -11.28
CA GLU A 199 -5.86 8.91 -11.67
C GLU A 199 -5.58 7.55 -11.04
N TYR A 200 -5.93 7.39 -9.75
CA TYR A 200 -5.77 6.11 -9.05
C TYR A 200 -6.65 5.05 -9.71
N VAL A 201 -7.93 5.34 -9.94
CA VAL A 201 -8.83 4.37 -10.54
C VAL A 201 -8.41 4.04 -11.97
N ALA A 202 -7.97 5.02 -12.76
CA ALA A 202 -7.39 4.76 -14.07
C ALA A 202 -6.25 3.74 -13.96
N ASP A 203 -5.31 3.91 -13.03
CA ASP A 203 -4.18 2.98 -12.82
C ASP A 203 -4.66 1.56 -12.49
N LEU A 204 -5.68 1.42 -11.63
CA LEU A 204 -6.27 0.12 -11.30
C LEU A 204 -6.89 -0.60 -12.49
N PHE A 205 -7.33 0.13 -13.52
CA PHE A 205 -7.93 -0.41 -14.74
C PHE A 205 -6.98 -0.40 -15.94
N LEU A 206 -5.71 0.01 -15.75
CA LEU A 206 -4.71 -0.06 -16.82
C LEU A 206 -4.56 -1.51 -17.30
N ASP A 207 -4.70 -1.73 -18.60
CA ASP A 207 -4.60 -3.06 -19.22
C ASP A 207 -3.85 -3.00 -20.55
N LEU A 208 -2.54 -2.71 -20.47
CA LEU A 208 -1.68 -2.65 -21.64
C LEU A 208 -1.42 -4.05 -22.18
N GLU A 209 -1.68 -4.25 -23.47
CA GLU A 209 -1.51 -5.53 -24.17
C GLU A 209 -0.13 -6.16 -23.92
N HIS A 210 0.93 -5.35 -23.96
CA HIS A 210 2.30 -5.82 -23.80
C HIS A 210 2.64 -6.26 -22.36
N GLU A 211 1.86 -5.85 -21.35
CA GLU A 211 2.01 -6.25 -19.94
C GLU A 211 1.23 -7.52 -19.59
N ARG A 212 0.33 -7.98 -20.47
CA ARG A 212 -0.51 -9.18 -20.21
C ARG A 212 0.28 -10.48 -20.18
N GLU A 213 1.47 -10.51 -20.78
CA GLU A 213 2.31 -11.72 -20.90
C GLU A 213 1.54 -12.92 -21.49
N GLY A 214 0.63 -12.68 -22.45
CA GLY A 214 -0.21 -13.71 -23.06
C GLY A 214 -1.47 -14.10 -22.25
N ALA A 215 -1.78 -13.39 -21.17
CA ALA A 215 -3.10 -13.45 -20.54
C ALA A 215 -4.16 -12.71 -21.36
N GLU A 216 -5.43 -13.01 -21.11
CA GLU A 216 -6.55 -12.28 -21.70
C GLU A 216 -6.62 -10.82 -21.20
N GLU A 217 -7.50 -10.03 -21.85
CA GLU A 217 -7.89 -8.70 -21.36
C GLU A 217 -8.39 -8.75 -19.91
N LEU A 218 -8.24 -7.64 -19.21
CA LEU A 218 -8.72 -7.50 -17.84
C LEU A 218 -10.22 -7.77 -17.75
N ARG A 219 -10.59 -8.65 -16.83
CA ARG A 219 -11.98 -8.98 -16.48
C ARG A 219 -12.32 -8.43 -15.11
N ILE A 220 -13.61 -8.21 -14.88
CA ILE A 220 -14.16 -7.88 -13.58
C ILE A 220 -15.16 -8.94 -13.15
N LEU A 221 -15.03 -9.37 -11.90
CA LEU A 221 -16.04 -10.10 -11.16
C LEU A 221 -16.63 -9.16 -10.12
N THR A 222 -17.96 -9.04 -10.06
CA THR A 222 -18.63 -8.27 -9.01
C THR A 222 -19.67 -9.13 -8.30
N ILE A 223 -19.71 -9.00 -6.98
CA ILE A 223 -20.72 -9.62 -6.11
C ILE A 223 -21.64 -8.52 -5.58
N ARG A 224 -22.95 -8.72 -5.67
CA ARG A 224 -23.94 -7.76 -5.14
C ARG A 224 -24.93 -8.40 -4.18
N ASP A 225 -25.30 -7.62 -3.17
CA ASP A 225 -26.48 -7.83 -2.34
C ASP A 225 -27.59 -6.90 -2.83
N GLY A 226 -28.58 -7.45 -3.52
CA GLY A 226 -29.48 -6.67 -4.36
C GLY A 226 -28.69 -5.88 -5.42
N ASP A 227 -28.85 -4.57 -5.46
CA ASP A 227 -28.13 -3.67 -6.37
C ASP A 227 -26.77 -3.19 -5.81
N ALA A 228 -26.52 -3.38 -4.51
CA ALA A 228 -25.34 -2.85 -3.85
C ALA A 228 -24.11 -3.75 -4.06
N PRO A 229 -22.98 -3.24 -4.60
CA PRO A 229 -21.75 -4.01 -4.69
C PRO A 229 -21.16 -4.25 -3.30
N VAL A 230 -20.84 -5.51 -3.01
CA VAL A 230 -20.27 -5.97 -1.73
C VAL A 230 -18.93 -6.67 -1.87
N ALA A 231 -18.54 -7.07 -3.08
CA ALA A 231 -17.19 -7.50 -3.41
C ALA A 231 -16.89 -7.30 -4.89
N TYR A 232 -15.60 -7.23 -5.23
CA TYR A 232 -15.15 -7.25 -6.61
C TYR A 232 -13.77 -7.93 -6.73
N ALA A 233 -13.44 -8.37 -7.93
CA ALA A 233 -12.09 -8.74 -8.32
C ALA A 233 -11.81 -8.30 -9.77
N LEU A 234 -10.70 -7.61 -9.98
CA LEU A 234 -10.07 -7.43 -11.29
C LEU A 234 -9.07 -8.56 -11.49
N PHE A 235 -9.23 -9.33 -12.57
CA PHE A 235 -8.43 -10.53 -12.81
C PHE A 235 -8.22 -10.79 -14.30
N GLN A 236 -7.28 -11.66 -14.61
CA GLN A 236 -7.01 -12.15 -15.97
C GLN A 236 -6.82 -13.66 -15.92
N ARG A 237 -7.18 -14.34 -16.99
CA ARG A 237 -6.84 -15.74 -17.19
C ARG A 237 -5.73 -15.87 -18.22
N LYS A 238 -4.80 -16.78 -17.97
CA LYS A 238 -3.80 -17.20 -18.95
C LYS A 238 -4.03 -18.65 -19.27
N GLU A 239 -4.36 -18.93 -20.52
CA GLU A 239 -4.50 -20.30 -20.99
C GLU A 239 -3.15 -21.02 -20.97
N SER A 240 -3.20 -22.31 -20.69
CA SER A 240 -2.05 -23.20 -20.79
C SER A 240 -2.57 -24.63 -20.96
N TRP A 241 -1.80 -25.45 -21.67
CA TRP A 241 -2.10 -26.85 -21.94
C TRP A 241 -0.84 -27.68 -21.72
N ASN A 242 -1.02 -28.87 -21.15
CA ASN A 242 0.01 -29.89 -21.02
C ASN A 242 -0.56 -31.27 -21.38
N ASP A 243 0.25 -32.32 -21.31
CA ASP A 243 -0.18 -33.68 -21.68
C ASP A 243 -1.34 -34.22 -20.81
N ALA A 244 -1.56 -33.67 -19.61
CA ALA A 244 -2.66 -34.02 -18.73
C ALA A 244 -3.94 -33.18 -18.97
N GLY A 245 -3.90 -32.18 -19.85
CA GLY A 245 -5.03 -31.33 -20.22
C GLY A 245 -4.78 -29.84 -19.99
N ALA A 246 -5.85 -29.10 -19.70
CA ALA A 246 -5.78 -27.67 -19.46
C ALA A 246 -5.13 -27.36 -18.10
N ASP A 247 -4.19 -26.43 -18.09
CA ASP A 247 -3.39 -26.02 -16.92
C ASP A 247 -3.32 -24.48 -16.79
N GLY A 248 -4.36 -23.80 -17.28
CA GLY A 248 -4.43 -22.34 -17.22
C GLY A 248 -4.45 -21.80 -15.79
N LYS A 249 -4.15 -20.51 -15.64
CA LYS A 249 -4.13 -19.83 -14.34
C LYS A 249 -5.02 -18.60 -14.36
N VAL A 250 -5.79 -18.41 -13.28
CA VAL A 250 -6.44 -17.15 -12.96
C VAL A 250 -5.45 -16.31 -12.15
N ARG A 251 -5.16 -15.07 -12.57
CA ARG A 251 -4.35 -14.09 -11.84
C ARG A 251 -5.27 -12.97 -11.36
N VAL A 252 -5.52 -12.89 -10.06
CA VAL A 252 -6.31 -11.83 -9.44
C VAL A 252 -5.39 -10.67 -9.12
N ARG A 253 -5.64 -9.51 -9.73
CA ARG A 253 -4.77 -8.33 -9.63
C ARG A 253 -5.14 -7.42 -8.47
N CYS A 254 -6.45 -7.20 -8.29
CA CYS A 254 -7.01 -6.35 -7.23
C CYS A 254 -8.36 -6.92 -6.81
N TRP A 255 -8.65 -6.94 -5.51
CA TRP A 255 -9.92 -7.46 -5.02
C TRP A 255 -10.28 -6.86 -3.67
N ALA A 256 -11.57 -6.95 -3.32
CA ALA A 256 -12.10 -6.55 -2.03
C ALA A 256 -13.41 -7.29 -1.74
N ALA A 257 -13.70 -7.52 -0.47
CA ALA A 257 -14.98 -8.02 0.01
C ALA A 257 -15.33 -7.38 1.35
N LEU A 258 -16.60 -7.00 1.54
CA LEU A 258 -17.05 -6.28 2.74
C LEU A 258 -17.31 -7.19 3.94
N ASP A 259 -17.67 -8.44 3.70
CA ASP A 259 -18.02 -9.40 4.74
C ASP A 259 -17.67 -10.84 4.35
N ALA A 260 -17.92 -11.77 5.28
CA ALA A 260 -17.64 -13.20 5.09
C ALA A 260 -18.46 -13.81 3.95
N ALA A 261 -19.72 -13.40 3.77
CA ALA A 261 -20.59 -13.97 2.75
C ALA A 261 -20.14 -13.54 1.35
N ALA A 262 -19.76 -12.28 1.18
CA ALA A 262 -19.20 -11.70 -0.02
C ALA A 262 -17.81 -12.28 -0.33
N SER A 263 -16.95 -12.44 0.68
CA SER A 263 -15.62 -13.07 0.52
C SER A 263 -15.77 -14.52 0.07
N HIS A 264 -16.61 -15.31 0.75
CA HIS A 264 -16.91 -16.68 0.35
C HIS A 264 -17.42 -16.73 -1.10
N ARG A 265 -18.43 -15.92 -1.45
CA ARG A 265 -19.02 -15.93 -2.80
C ARG A 265 -18.01 -15.55 -3.87
N LEU A 266 -17.19 -14.52 -3.63
CA LEU A 266 -16.14 -14.08 -4.54
C LEU A 266 -15.15 -15.23 -4.81
N TRP A 267 -14.63 -15.84 -3.75
CA TRP A 267 -13.61 -16.88 -3.86
C TRP A 267 -14.15 -18.20 -4.41
N SER A 268 -15.40 -18.58 -4.10
CA SER A 268 -16.04 -19.75 -4.71
C SER A 268 -16.13 -19.64 -6.23
N VAL A 269 -16.37 -18.43 -6.77
CA VAL A 269 -16.40 -18.21 -8.23
C VAL A 269 -14.99 -18.22 -8.81
N LEU A 270 -14.05 -17.48 -8.18
CA LEU A 270 -12.69 -17.36 -8.69
C LEU A 270 -11.97 -18.70 -8.80
N VAL A 271 -12.20 -19.64 -7.87
CA VAL A 271 -11.53 -20.95 -7.89
C VAL A 271 -12.20 -21.98 -8.80
N ASP A 272 -13.29 -21.66 -9.50
CA ASP A 272 -14.05 -22.65 -10.29
C ASP A 272 -14.10 -22.37 -11.80
N PHE A 273 -13.19 -21.55 -12.32
CA PHE A 273 -13.08 -21.37 -13.77
C PHE A 273 -12.65 -22.65 -14.49
N ASP A 274 -13.42 -23.04 -15.51
CA ASP A 274 -13.04 -24.11 -16.43
C ASP A 274 -11.71 -23.81 -17.13
N LEU A 275 -11.01 -24.89 -17.51
CA LEU A 275 -9.68 -24.87 -18.15
C LEU A 275 -8.55 -24.28 -17.29
N MET A 276 -8.86 -23.84 -16.06
CA MET A 276 -7.87 -23.35 -15.11
C MET A 276 -7.53 -24.46 -14.11
N SER A 277 -6.27 -24.56 -13.72
CA SER A 277 -5.83 -25.49 -12.67
C SER A 277 -5.64 -24.80 -11.32
N ALA A 278 -5.43 -23.48 -11.31
CA ALA A 278 -5.30 -22.72 -10.08
C ALA A 278 -5.65 -21.23 -10.23
N THR A 279 -5.96 -20.60 -9.09
CA THR A 279 -6.12 -19.17 -8.92
C THR A 279 -5.00 -18.61 -8.06
N GLN A 280 -4.32 -17.59 -8.57
CA GLN A 280 -3.24 -16.88 -7.91
C GLN A 280 -3.73 -15.51 -7.49
N ALA A 281 -3.53 -15.18 -6.22
CA ALA A 281 -3.90 -13.89 -5.66
C ALA A 281 -2.94 -13.50 -4.53
N ASP A 282 -2.87 -12.21 -4.27
CA ASP A 282 -2.09 -11.64 -3.18
C ASP A 282 -2.92 -10.66 -2.34
N LYS A 283 -2.26 -9.95 -1.43
CA LYS A 283 -2.86 -8.93 -0.55
C LYS A 283 -3.92 -9.48 0.40
N PHE A 284 -3.70 -10.70 0.89
CA PHE A 284 -4.45 -11.23 2.01
C PHE A 284 -3.81 -10.78 3.33
N ALA A 285 -4.62 -10.31 4.26
CA ALA A 285 -4.16 -10.18 5.64
C ALA A 285 -3.87 -11.57 6.23
N HIS A 286 -3.04 -11.63 7.28
CA HIS A 286 -2.73 -12.90 7.94
C HIS A 286 -3.94 -13.55 8.64
N ASP A 287 -4.96 -12.75 8.95
CA ASP A 287 -6.26 -13.15 9.51
C ASP A 287 -7.40 -12.98 8.50
N ASP A 288 -7.08 -12.99 7.19
CA ASP A 288 -8.10 -12.84 6.15
C ASP A 288 -9.16 -13.95 6.27
N PRO A 289 -10.47 -13.65 6.10
CA PRO A 289 -11.52 -14.65 6.17
C PRO A 289 -11.24 -15.89 5.31
N LEU A 290 -10.64 -15.74 4.13
CA LEU A 290 -10.36 -16.87 3.25
C LEU A 290 -9.44 -17.92 3.91
N VAL A 291 -8.45 -17.49 4.70
CA VAL A 291 -7.55 -18.38 5.46
C VAL A 291 -8.35 -19.32 6.36
N HIS A 292 -9.42 -18.78 6.97
CA HIS A 292 -10.30 -19.51 7.88
C HIS A 292 -11.43 -20.25 7.17
N LEU A 293 -11.77 -19.87 5.93
CA LEU A 293 -12.81 -20.53 5.15
C LEU A 293 -12.31 -21.77 4.42
N LEU A 294 -11.01 -21.90 4.11
CA LEU A 294 -10.48 -23.10 3.45
C LEU A 294 -10.76 -24.37 4.29
N LYS A 295 -11.42 -25.37 3.69
CA LYS A 295 -11.64 -26.69 4.31
C LYS A 295 -10.34 -27.49 4.41
N GLU A 296 -9.46 -27.37 3.41
CA GLU A 296 -8.11 -27.96 3.39
C GLU A 296 -7.04 -26.89 3.17
N PRO A 297 -6.61 -26.17 4.23
CA PRO A 297 -5.61 -25.11 4.12
C PRO A 297 -4.24 -25.59 3.59
N ARG A 298 -3.87 -26.88 3.74
CA ARG A 298 -2.60 -27.39 3.20
C ARG A 298 -2.61 -27.50 1.68
N GLY A 299 -3.79 -27.54 1.06
CA GLY A 299 -3.95 -27.54 -0.38
C GLY A 299 -3.66 -26.18 -1.03
N ALA A 300 -3.68 -25.09 -0.25
CA ALA A 300 -3.32 -23.76 -0.70
C ALA A 300 -1.82 -23.53 -0.55
N LYS A 301 -1.13 -23.10 -1.62
CA LYS A 301 0.26 -22.66 -1.50
C LYS A 301 0.27 -21.23 -0.96
N MET A 302 0.65 -21.07 0.30
CA MET A 302 0.72 -19.77 0.95
C MET A 302 2.16 -19.29 1.10
N GLY A 303 2.40 -18.00 0.88
CA GLY A 303 3.68 -17.35 1.16
C GLY A 303 3.46 -15.95 1.74
N SER A 304 4.38 -15.49 2.58
CA SER A 304 4.36 -14.12 3.09
C SER A 304 5.29 -13.21 2.27
N TYR A 305 4.96 -11.92 2.20
CA TYR A 305 5.76 -10.90 1.52
C TYR A 305 5.52 -9.52 2.15
N ASP A 306 6.39 -8.56 1.83
CA ASP A 306 6.27 -7.18 2.28
C ASP A 306 5.26 -6.42 1.39
N ASN A 307 4.08 -6.12 1.95
CA ASN A 307 3.03 -5.40 1.24
C ASN A 307 3.16 -3.89 1.50
N LEU A 308 2.65 -3.35 2.60
CA LEU A 308 2.64 -1.90 2.83
C LEU A 308 3.77 -1.45 3.75
N TRP A 309 4.56 -0.50 3.26
CA TRP A 309 5.52 0.26 4.08
C TRP A 309 4.91 1.61 4.46
N LEU A 310 5.13 2.04 5.70
CA LEU A 310 4.55 3.27 6.27
C LEU A 310 5.60 4.13 6.94
N ARG A 311 5.54 5.43 6.67
CA ARG A 311 6.30 6.49 7.30
C ARG A 311 5.33 7.42 8.02
N ILE A 312 5.48 7.55 9.33
CA ILE A 312 4.83 8.62 10.09
C ILE A 312 5.51 9.94 9.75
N LEU A 313 4.73 10.92 9.30
CA LEU A 313 5.21 12.26 8.98
C LEU A 313 5.02 13.21 10.16
N ASP A 314 3.88 13.08 10.86
CA ASP A 314 3.52 13.83 12.07
C ASP A 314 3.14 12.84 13.18
N VAL A 315 4.00 12.71 14.20
CA VAL A 315 3.78 11.79 15.34
C VAL A 315 2.48 12.09 16.08
N LYS A 316 2.18 13.37 16.35
CA LYS A 316 0.95 13.74 17.08
C LYS A 316 -0.26 13.44 16.23
N GLY A 317 -0.30 13.98 15.01
CA GLY A 317 -1.44 13.81 14.09
C GLY A 317 -1.74 12.36 13.76
N ALA A 318 -0.71 11.53 13.56
CA ALA A 318 -0.89 10.11 13.30
C ALA A 318 -1.41 9.35 14.53
N LEU A 319 -0.78 9.51 15.70
CA LEU A 319 -1.14 8.74 16.88
C LEU A 319 -2.49 9.14 17.50
N GLU A 320 -2.89 10.42 17.40
CA GLU A 320 -4.24 10.88 17.77
C GLU A 320 -5.30 10.46 16.72
N GLY A 321 -4.89 10.32 15.45
CA GLY A 321 -5.76 9.93 14.33
C GLY A 321 -6.17 8.45 14.31
N ARG A 322 -5.40 7.55 14.95
CA ARG A 322 -5.73 6.12 15.06
C ARG A 322 -6.53 5.77 16.32
N GLY A 323 -7.26 4.66 16.26
CA GLY A 323 -7.87 4.02 17.43
C GLY A 323 -6.87 3.18 18.22
N TRP A 324 -7.20 2.94 19.50
CA TRP A 324 -6.35 2.25 20.47
C TRP A 324 -7.10 1.08 21.11
N SER A 325 -6.46 -0.08 21.26
CA SER A 325 -7.15 -1.30 21.75
C SER A 325 -7.34 -1.34 23.26
N THR A 326 -6.52 -0.61 24.01
CA THR A 326 -6.52 -0.59 25.48
C THR A 326 -5.99 0.74 25.98
N ASP A 327 -6.36 1.12 27.19
CA ASP A 327 -5.83 2.32 27.85
C ASP A 327 -4.33 2.22 28.12
N CYS A 328 -3.63 3.34 28.01
CA CYS A 328 -2.23 3.47 28.41
C CYS A 328 -1.87 4.91 28.76
N ASP A 329 -0.80 5.09 29.53
CA ASP A 329 -0.14 6.37 29.77
C ASP A 329 1.36 6.08 29.84
N VAL A 330 2.09 6.47 28.79
CA VAL A 330 3.51 6.15 28.62
C VAL A 330 4.27 7.32 28.00
N THR A 331 5.50 7.55 28.43
CA THR A 331 6.43 8.48 27.77
C THR A 331 7.34 7.73 26.80
N VAL A 332 7.40 8.19 25.56
CA VAL A 332 8.12 7.51 24.46
C VAL A 332 9.08 8.49 23.82
N ALA A 333 10.39 8.17 23.87
CA ALA A 333 11.39 8.84 23.07
C ALA A 333 11.33 8.29 21.63
N VAL A 334 11.01 9.16 20.69
CA VAL A 334 11.00 8.85 19.25
C VAL A 334 12.29 9.35 18.63
N GLU A 335 13.00 8.47 17.93
CA GLU A 335 14.21 8.81 17.18
C GLU A 335 13.88 9.01 15.70
N ASP A 336 14.12 10.22 15.19
CA ASP A 336 13.89 10.56 13.78
C ASP A 336 14.96 11.53 13.25
N SER A 337 15.94 11.01 12.52
CA SER A 337 16.99 11.83 11.92
C SER A 337 16.56 12.57 10.64
N VAL A 338 15.38 12.26 10.12
CA VAL A 338 14.91 12.75 8.81
C VAL A 338 13.91 13.89 8.98
N LEU A 339 12.99 13.76 9.94
CA LEU A 339 12.04 14.80 10.36
C LEU A 339 12.26 15.12 11.85
N PRO A 340 13.09 16.13 12.16
CA PRO A 340 13.42 16.49 13.55
C PRO A 340 12.22 16.83 14.42
N ASP A 341 11.13 17.32 13.83
CA ASP A 341 9.89 17.65 14.54
C ASP A 341 9.17 16.41 15.12
N ASN A 342 9.52 15.20 14.67
CA ASN A 342 9.07 13.95 15.27
C ASN A 342 9.98 13.50 16.42
N ALA A 343 11.25 13.92 16.42
CA ALA A 343 12.24 13.45 17.38
C ALA A 343 12.03 14.06 18.77
N GLY A 344 12.29 13.29 19.82
CA GLY A 344 12.17 13.71 21.23
C GLY A 344 11.13 12.89 22.00
N THR A 345 10.83 13.32 23.23
CA THR A 345 9.93 12.57 24.12
C THR A 345 8.48 13.04 23.96
N TRP A 346 7.58 12.06 23.86
CA TRP A 346 6.14 12.24 23.73
C TRP A 346 5.43 11.50 24.84
N ARG A 347 4.49 12.14 25.52
CA ARG A 347 3.55 11.45 26.41
C ARG A 347 2.34 11.02 25.59
N ILE A 348 2.12 9.71 25.54
CA ILE A 348 0.99 9.09 24.86
C ILE A 348 0.04 8.60 25.93
N ARG A 349 -1.15 9.20 25.99
CA ARG A 349 -2.23 8.77 26.88
C ARG A 349 -3.42 8.33 26.06
N ALA A 350 -3.72 7.02 26.06
CA ALA A 350 -4.89 6.45 25.44
C ALA A 350 -5.96 6.11 26.49
N VAL A 351 -7.20 6.54 26.25
CA VAL A 351 -8.37 6.28 27.09
C VAL A 351 -9.56 6.01 26.17
N ASP A 352 -10.32 4.95 26.42
CA ASP A 352 -11.54 4.60 25.68
C ASP A 352 -11.36 4.60 24.15
N GLY A 353 -10.21 4.10 23.71
CA GLY A 353 -9.86 3.95 22.29
C GLY A 353 -9.44 5.22 21.55
N ALA A 354 -9.29 6.36 22.25
CA ALA A 354 -8.72 7.59 21.72
C ALA A 354 -7.43 7.96 22.48
N ALA A 355 -6.52 8.68 21.83
CA ALA A 355 -5.29 9.16 22.48
C ALA A 355 -5.14 10.67 22.44
N THR A 356 -4.45 11.20 23.45
CA THR A 356 -3.83 12.53 23.48
C THR A 356 -2.32 12.35 23.46
N VAL A 357 -1.63 13.08 22.58
CA VAL A 357 -0.19 12.93 22.35
C VAL A 357 0.50 14.28 22.44
N ASP A 358 1.23 14.51 23.52
CA ASP A 358 1.87 15.80 23.79
C ASP A 358 3.37 15.66 23.99
N ARG A 359 4.12 16.73 23.74
CA ARG A 359 5.54 16.80 24.09
C ARG A 359 5.69 16.65 25.61
N SER A 360 6.73 15.95 26.05
CA SER A 360 7.07 15.82 27.47
C SER A 360 8.56 16.02 27.69
N ASP A 361 8.90 16.61 28.84
CA ASP A 361 10.28 16.72 29.35
C ASP A 361 10.60 15.61 30.38
N ASP A 362 9.64 14.72 30.66
CA ASP A 362 9.84 13.57 31.54
C ASP A 362 10.83 12.56 30.93
N ASP A 363 11.48 11.75 31.78
CA ASP A 363 12.30 10.64 31.32
C ASP A 363 11.47 9.64 30.47
N PRO A 364 11.98 9.18 29.32
CA PRO A 364 11.25 8.24 28.48
C PRO A 364 11.19 6.86 29.12
N GLU A 365 10.01 6.25 29.10
CA GLU A 365 9.81 4.86 29.54
C GLU A 365 10.09 3.84 28.43
N VAL A 366 10.00 4.28 27.17
CA VAL A 366 10.30 3.49 25.97
C VAL A 366 11.08 4.37 24.99
N THR A 367 12.09 3.82 24.31
CA THR A 367 12.74 4.45 23.15
C THR A 367 12.51 3.61 21.90
N VAL A 368 12.11 4.26 20.81
CA VAL A 368 11.81 3.61 19.53
C VAL A 368 12.20 4.49 18.35
N GLY A 369 12.77 3.88 17.31
CA GLY A 369 12.99 4.55 16.03
C GLY A 369 11.68 4.79 15.28
N ILE A 370 11.58 5.91 14.59
CA ILE A 370 10.38 6.24 13.80
C ILE A 370 10.02 5.18 12.74
N GLN A 371 11.01 4.45 12.23
CA GLN A 371 10.80 3.31 11.34
C GLN A 371 9.99 2.22 12.05
N ASP A 372 10.40 1.83 13.26
CA ASP A 372 9.77 0.77 14.04
C ASP A 372 8.40 1.21 14.56
N LEU A 373 8.27 2.48 14.95
CA LEU A 373 6.96 3.06 15.27
C LEU A 373 6.02 2.99 14.05
N GLY A 374 6.51 3.36 12.86
CA GLY A 374 5.77 3.24 11.60
C GLY A 374 5.35 1.80 11.27
N ALA A 375 6.21 0.81 11.53
CA ALA A 375 5.90 -0.60 11.35
C ALA A 375 4.76 -1.08 12.27
N THR A 376 4.70 -0.58 13.51
CA THR A 376 3.64 -0.99 14.47
C THR A 376 2.32 -0.23 14.29
N TYR A 377 2.33 0.90 13.59
CA TYR A 377 1.22 1.87 13.54
C TYR A 377 -0.15 1.28 13.14
N LEU A 378 -0.16 0.39 12.14
CA LEU A 378 -1.39 -0.26 11.64
C LEU A 378 -1.76 -1.55 12.41
N GLY A 379 -1.00 -1.93 13.44
CA GLY A 379 -1.21 -3.18 14.18
C GLY A 379 -0.60 -4.43 13.53
N GLY A 380 0.39 -4.24 12.64
CA GLY A 380 1.13 -5.30 11.96
C GLY A 380 2.07 -6.06 12.91
N PRO A 381 3.41 -5.93 12.79
CA PRO A 381 4.33 -6.33 13.84
C PRO A 381 3.98 -5.65 15.18
N THR A 382 4.12 -6.38 16.28
CA THR A 382 3.88 -5.80 17.61
C THR A 382 5.12 -5.08 18.11
N LEU A 383 4.94 -4.00 18.88
CA LEU A 383 6.06 -3.31 19.51
C LEU A 383 6.87 -4.25 20.42
N ALA A 384 6.18 -5.18 21.11
CA ALA A 384 6.84 -6.22 21.91
C ALA A 384 7.74 -7.16 21.07
N ALA A 385 7.35 -7.51 19.84
CA ALA A 385 8.19 -8.31 18.95
C ALA A 385 9.43 -7.53 18.49
N LEU A 386 9.29 -6.23 18.23
CA LEU A 386 10.43 -5.36 17.89
C LEU A 386 11.37 -5.17 19.08
N ALA A 387 10.84 -5.07 20.30
CA ALA A 387 11.63 -5.06 21.53
C ALA A 387 12.40 -6.37 21.75
N ALA A 388 11.74 -7.51 21.51
CA ALA A 388 12.39 -8.82 21.59
C ALA A 388 13.52 -8.97 20.54
N ALA A 389 13.43 -8.27 19.41
CA ALA A 389 14.47 -8.19 18.40
C ALA A 389 15.59 -7.16 18.72
N GLY A 390 15.47 -6.42 19.83
CA GLY A 390 16.44 -5.39 20.24
C GLY A 390 16.30 -4.05 19.51
N LEU A 391 15.18 -3.82 18.82
CA LEU A 391 14.91 -2.57 18.07
C LEU A 391 14.17 -1.51 18.90
N VAL A 392 13.64 -1.90 20.06
CA VAL A 392 12.94 -1.02 21.00
C VAL A 392 13.57 -1.20 22.37
N THR A 393 13.87 -0.09 23.04
CA THR A 393 14.46 -0.11 24.39
C THR A 393 13.39 0.18 25.42
N GLU A 394 13.27 -0.68 26.42
CA GLU A 394 12.41 -0.46 27.60
C GLU A 394 13.24 0.13 28.74
N HIS A 395 12.79 1.26 29.29
CA HIS A 395 13.41 1.92 30.44
C HIS A 395 12.60 1.70 31.72
N ARG A 396 11.27 1.65 31.61
CA ARG A 396 10.38 1.21 32.70
C ARG A 396 9.83 -0.17 32.40
N VAL A 397 10.07 -1.11 33.33
CA VAL A 397 9.53 -2.47 33.26
C VAL A 397 8.02 -2.47 32.99
N GLY A 398 7.62 -3.14 31.91
CA GLY A 398 6.21 -3.29 31.49
C GLY A 398 5.68 -2.18 30.58
N ALA A 399 6.41 -1.10 30.36
CA ALA A 399 5.98 0.00 29.48
C ALA A 399 5.85 -0.44 28.02
N VAL A 400 6.79 -1.27 27.52
CA VAL A 400 6.70 -1.81 26.15
C VAL A 400 5.47 -2.70 26.00
N GLN A 401 5.15 -3.53 27.00
CA GLN A 401 3.99 -4.41 26.93
C GLN A 401 2.68 -3.62 26.96
N ALA A 402 2.57 -2.61 27.83
CA ALA A 402 1.41 -1.74 27.89
C ALA A 402 1.19 -1.01 26.55
N LEU A 403 2.24 -0.36 26.03
CA LEU A 403 2.18 0.34 24.74
C LEU A 403 1.91 -0.62 23.58
N SER A 404 2.53 -1.81 23.57
CA SER A 404 2.32 -2.81 22.51
C SER A 404 0.89 -3.31 22.44
N ARG A 405 0.19 -3.47 23.59
CA ARG A 405 -1.23 -3.84 23.62
C ARG A 405 -2.09 -2.70 23.14
N ALA A 406 -1.80 -1.48 23.58
CA ALA A 406 -2.54 -0.28 23.19
C ALA A 406 -2.40 0.03 21.68
N LEU A 407 -1.22 -0.22 21.10
CA LEU A 407 -0.93 -0.15 19.66
C LEU A 407 -1.47 -1.33 18.84
N SER A 408 -1.96 -2.40 19.46
CA SER A 408 -2.46 -3.55 18.71
C SER A 408 -3.75 -3.24 17.94
N SER A 409 -4.16 -4.20 17.11
CA SER A 409 -5.42 -4.19 16.38
C SER A 409 -5.92 -5.62 16.32
N ASP A 410 -7.21 -5.82 16.56
CA ASP A 410 -7.86 -7.14 16.45
C ASP A 410 -7.92 -7.62 15.00
N VAL A 411 -7.86 -6.68 14.05
CA VAL A 411 -7.83 -6.91 12.61
C VAL A 411 -6.43 -6.63 12.10
N LYS A 412 -5.78 -7.61 11.44
CA LYS A 412 -4.44 -7.43 10.88
C LYS A 412 -4.47 -6.51 9.65
N PRO A 413 -3.45 -5.66 9.47
CA PRO A 413 -3.45 -4.71 8.37
C PRO A 413 -3.14 -5.38 7.03
N VAL A 414 -3.65 -4.79 5.95
CA VAL A 414 -3.23 -5.07 4.57
C VAL A 414 -3.63 -3.90 3.67
N ALA A 415 -2.81 -3.57 2.67
CA ALA A 415 -3.23 -2.73 1.56
C ALA A 415 -3.62 -3.61 0.37
N ASN A 416 -4.90 -3.57 0.00
CA ASN A 416 -5.50 -4.40 -1.05
C ASN A 416 -5.43 -3.77 -2.46
N LEU A 417 -4.94 -2.54 -2.58
CA LEU A 417 -4.74 -1.84 -3.85
C LEU A 417 -3.29 -1.38 -4.00
N ASN A 418 -2.70 -1.64 -5.16
CA ASN A 418 -1.40 -1.07 -5.51
C ASN A 418 -1.55 0.41 -5.91
N PHE A 419 -0.43 1.13 -5.90
CA PHE A 419 -0.30 2.51 -6.37
C PHE A 419 1.16 2.86 -6.68
#